data_AF-A0ABD5MY73-F1
#
_entry.id   AF-A0ABD5MY73-F1
#
_cell.length_a   1.000
_cell.length_b   1.000
_cell.length_c   1.000
_cell.angle_alpha   90.00
_cell.angle_beta   90.00
_cell.angle_gamma   90.00
#
_symmetry.space_group_name_H-M   'P 1'
#
loop_
_entity.id
_entity.type
_entity.pdbx_description
1 polymer ?
#
loop_
_entity_poly.entity_id
_entity_poly.type
_entity_poly.pdbx_seq_one_letter_code
_entity_poly.pdbx_strand_id
1 'polypeptide(L)'
;MRNLDDYIENLKKPSGKRLEFPEIKREIDDLLSKEAHIKDFEPKIFDDKAYKEQSDSLMELKFIISKLKEKTDINEKLESLSYYLGQLRYSLFSKDKKSLKKAVDKFLRDEHTNIRDLLSQIKEFKSEIKNMEATLKEMNQKVPLDSWLSHANYIESQIKLLNRIQQRQNNIALNIGRLFVKTAKKSIRK
;
A
#
# COMPACT_ATOMS: atom_id res chain seq x y z
N MET A 1 20.16 -7.68 16.62
CA MET A 1 19.61 -8.89 15.98
C MET A 1 18.11 -8.71 15.87
N ARG A 2 17.50 -8.69 14.66
CA ARG A 2 16.03 -8.69 14.53
C ARG A 2 15.55 -10.14 14.73
N ASN A 3 14.93 -10.45 15.87
CA ASN A 3 14.38 -11.78 16.14
C ASN A 3 12.96 -11.88 15.54
N LEU A 4 12.52 -13.09 15.19
CA LEU A 4 11.14 -13.41 14.79
C LEU A 4 10.12 -12.92 15.84
N ASP A 5 10.51 -12.87 17.11
CA ASP A 5 9.67 -12.39 18.20
C ASP A 5 9.42 -10.87 18.12
N ASP A 6 10.44 -10.05 17.85
CA ASP A 6 10.28 -8.61 17.57
C ASP A 6 9.36 -8.39 16.35
N TYR A 7 9.48 -9.27 15.35
CA TYR A 7 8.64 -9.23 14.15
C TYR A 7 7.16 -9.52 14.47
N ILE A 8 6.90 -10.45 15.41
CA ILE A 8 5.55 -10.82 15.86
C ILE A 8 4.90 -9.70 16.68
N GLU A 9 5.65 -9.03 17.56
CA GLU A 9 5.13 -7.92 18.36
C GLU A 9 4.65 -6.74 17.49
N ASN A 10 5.33 -6.52 16.36
CA ASN A 10 4.97 -5.46 15.41
C ASN A 10 3.71 -5.78 14.59
N LEU A 11 3.31 -7.05 14.48
CA LEU A 11 2.07 -7.47 13.84
C LEU A 11 0.89 -7.36 14.83
N LYS A 12 0.45 -6.14 15.15
CA LYS A 12 -0.83 -5.91 15.88
C LYS A 12 -1.94 -6.76 15.24
N LYS A 13 -2.79 -7.40 16.07
CA LYS A 13 -3.91 -8.28 15.64
C LYS A 13 -4.60 -7.75 14.38
N PRO A 14 -4.40 -8.37 13.21
CA PRO A 14 -4.94 -7.76 12.00
C PRO A 14 -6.46 -7.92 11.96
N SER A 15 -7.17 -6.81 11.84
CA SER A 15 -8.64 -6.73 11.80
C SER A 15 -9.26 -7.15 10.45
N GLY A 16 -8.47 -7.71 9.53
CA GLY A 16 -8.89 -8.05 8.17
C GLY A 16 -9.08 -9.54 7.90
N LYS A 17 -9.78 -9.84 6.79
CA LYS A 17 -9.97 -11.19 6.23
C LYS A 17 -8.63 -11.90 6.14
N ARG A 18 -8.59 -13.15 6.64
CA ARG A 18 -7.40 -14.00 6.49
C ARG A 18 -7.33 -14.45 5.05
N LEU A 19 -6.20 -14.17 4.41
CA LEU A 19 -5.93 -14.59 3.04
C LEU A 19 -4.92 -15.73 3.05
N GLU A 20 -5.20 -16.74 2.24
CA GLU A 20 -4.23 -17.77 1.90
C GLU A 20 -3.31 -17.27 0.76
N PHE A 21 -2.16 -17.92 0.58
CA PHE A 21 -1.14 -17.45 -0.36
C PHE A 21 -1.63 -17.24 -1.81
N PRO A 22 -2.46 -18.14 -2.41
CA PRO A 22 -2.99 -17.89 -3.75
C PRO A 22 -3.88 -16.65 -3.82
N GLU A 23 -4.63 -16.36 -2.76
CA GLU A 23 -5.45 -15.15 -2.68
C GLU A 23 -4.58 -13.90 -2.58
N ILE A 24 -3.50 -13.95 -1.79
CA ILE A 24 -2.50 -12.86 -1.71
C ILE A 24 -1.92 -12.55 -3.09
N LYS A 25 -1.57 -13.58 -3.87
CA LYS A 25 -1.05 -13.40 -5.24
C LYS A 25 -2.06 -12.72 -6.15
N ARG A 26 -3.29 -13.22 -6.20
CA ARG A 26 -4.38 -12.59 -7.00
C ARG A 26 -4.64 -11.14 -6.60
N GLU A 27 -4.62 -10.85 -5.30
CA GLU A 27 -4.84 -9.49 -4.79
C GLU A 27 -3.70 -8.54 -5.18
N ILE A 28 -2.44 -9.02 -5.22
CA ILE A 28 -1.30 -8.24 -5.72
C ILE A 28 -1.42 -8.00 -7.22
N ASP A 29 -1.75 -9.03 -8.01
CA ASP A 29 -1.87 -8.89 -9.46
C ASP A 29 -2.95 -7.85 -9.84
N ASP A 30 -4.09 -7.87 -9.15
CA ASP A 30 -5.16 -6.87 -9.34
C ASP A 30 -4.83 -5.48 -8.74
N LEU A 31 -3.85 -5.37 -7.84
CA LEU A 31 -3.32 -4.07 -7.43
C LEU A 31 -2.36 -3.49 -8.47
N LEU A 32 -1.49 -4.32 -9.04
CA LEU A 32 -0.56 -3.93 -10.09
C LEU A 32 -1.32 -3.42 -11.33
N SER A 33 -2.43 -4.07 -11.70
CA SER A 33 -3.29 -3.59 -12.80
C SER A 33 -3.94 -2.23 -12.51
N LYS A 34 -4.02 -1.81 -11.25
CA LYS A 34 -4.60 -0.52 -10.82
C LYS A 34 -3.56 0.56 -10.59
N GLU A 35 -2.28 0.23 -10.67
CA GLU A 35 -1.19 1.17 -10.40
C GLU A 35 -1.12 2.30 -11.43
N ALA A 36 -1.42 2.00 -12.70
CA ALA A 36 -1.52 3.00 -13.76
C ALA A 36 -2.49 4.13 -13.39
N HIS A 37 -3.62 3.81 -12.73
CA HIS A 37 -4.58 4.82 -12.30
C HIS A 37 -4.02 5.80 -11.24
N ILE A 38 -3.06 5.38 -10.41
CA ILE A 38 -2.40 6.28 -9.46
C ILE A 38 -1.37 7.15 -10.19
N LYS A 39 -0.54 6.54 -11.05
CA LYS A 39 0.50 7.25 -11.81
C LYS A 39 -0.09 8.31 -12.74
N ASP A 40 -1.21 7.98 -13.38
CA ASP A 40 -1.91 8.84 -14.31
C ASP A 40 -2.96 9.72 -13.63
N PHE A 41 -3.02 9.72 -12.29
CA PHE A 41 -3.96 10.56 -11.57
C PHE A 41 -3.60 12.03 -11.80
N GLU A 42 -4.42 12.70 -12.60
CA GLU A 42 -4.39 14.14 -12.79
C GLU A 42 -5.83 14.67 -12.67
N PRO A 43 -6.12 15.44 -11.62
CA PRO A 43 -7.42 16.07 -11.47
C PRO A 43 -7.73 17.04 -12.60
N LYS A 44 -8.88 16.85 -13.27
CA LYS A 44 -9.41 17.78 -14.28
C LYS A 44 -9.56 19.22 -13.77
N ILE A 45 -9.69 19.39 -12.46
CA ILE A 45 -9.72 20.70 -11.79
C ILE A 45 -8.44 21.53 -11.98
N PHE A 46 -7.33 20.92 -12.40
CA PHE A 46 -6.09 21.65 -12.66
C PHE A 46 -6.19 22.59 -13.86
N ASP A 47 -7.14 22.33 -14.77
CA ASP A 47 -7.37 23.15 -15.95
C ASP A 47 -8.46 24.21 -15.74
N ASP A 48 -9.34 23.99 -14.77
CA ASP A 48 -10.47 24.88 -14.47
C ASP A 48 -10.00 26.22 -13.88
N LYS A 49 -10.47 27.31 -14.49
CA LYS A 49 -10.13 28.68 -14.11
C LYS A 49 -10.50 28.99 -12.64
N ALA A 50 -11.65 28.51 -12.18
CA ALA A 50 -12.14 28.77 -10.83
C ALA A 50 -11.24 28.15 -9.74
N TYR A 51 -10.57 27.05 -10.08
CA TYR A 51 -9.60 26.39 -9.19
C TYR A 51 -8.22 27.04 -9.27
N LYS A 52 -7.84 27.62 -10.41
CA LYS A 52 -6.58 28.38 -10.57
C LYS A 52 -6.56 29.66 -9.72
N GLU A 53 -7.71 30.24 -9.45
CA GLU A 53 -7.85 31.37 -8.53
C GLU A 53 -7.54 30.98 -7.06
N GLN A 54 -7.56 29.68 -6.74
CA GLN A 54 -7.15 29.11 -5.45
C GLN A 54 -5.70 28.58 -5.50
N SER A 55 -4.76 29.41 -5.96
CA SER A 55 -3.37 29.02 -6.27
C SER A 55 -2.69 28.20 -5.18
N ASP A 56 -2.83 28.60 -3.90
CA ASP A 56 -2.15 27.94 -2.79
C ASP A 56 -2.69 26.53 -2.54
N SER A 57 -4.02 26.38 -2.44
CA SER A 57 -4.65 25.07 -2.26
C SER A 57 -4.46 24.16 -3.48
N LEU A 58 -4.41 24.74 -4.68
CA LEU A 58 -4.12 24.00 -5.91
C LEU A 58 -2.67 23.48 -5.93
N MET A 59 -1.71 24.29 -5.47
CA MET A 59 -0.32 23.90 -5.36
C MET A 59 -0.12 22.80 -4.31
N GLU A 60 -0.76 22.95 -3.14
CA GLU A 60 -0.75 21.93 -2.11
C GLU A 60 -1.33 20.59 -2.63
N LEU A 61 -2.46 20.64 -3.33
CA LEU A 61 -3.07 19.46 -3.93
C LEU A 61 -2.15 18.78 -4.95
N LYS A 62 -1.48 19.55 -5.82
CA LYS A 62 -0.48 19.03 -6.75
C LYS A 62 0.68 18.34 -6.03
N PHE A 63 1.16 18.95 -4.95
CA PHE A 63 2.24 18.38 -4.14
C PHE A 63 1.82 17.06 -3.47
N ILE A 64 0.62 17.00 -2.88
CA ILE A 64 0.07 15.77 -2.30
C ILE A 64 -0.04 14.68 -3.37
N ILE A 65 -0.52 15.02 -4.58
CA ILE A 65 -0.63 14.07 -5.68
C ILE A 65 0.72 13.53 -6.13
N SER A 66 1.75 14.39 -6.20
CA SER A 66 3.13 13.94 -6.49
C SER A 66 3.59 12.90 -5.47
N LYS A 67 3.39 13.17 -4.18
CA LYS A 67 3.72 12.21 -3.12
C LYS A 67 2.95 10.90 -3.25
N LEU A 68 1.66 10.94 -3.58
CA LEU A 68 0.86 9.73 -3.79
C LEU A 68 1.41 8.89 -4.96
N LYS A 69 1.87 9.53 -6.04
CA LYS A 69 2.50 8.86 -7.19
C LYS A 69 3.83 8.20 -6.83
N GLU A 70 4.62 8.84 -5.98
CA GLU A 70 5.90 8.29 -5.49
C GLU A 70 5.71 7.03 -4.63
N LYS A 71 4.54 6.84 -4.01
CA LYS A 71 4.22 5.66 -3.16
C LYS A 71 3.73 4.44 -3.96
N THR A 72 3.91 4.44 -5.29
CA THR A 72 3.54 3.29 -6.15
C THR A 72 4.47 2.09 -5.94
N ASP A 73 5.68 2.32 -5.45
CA ASP A 73 6.68 1.31 -5.06
C ASP A 73 6.18 0.34 -3.96
N ILE A 74 5.11 0.69 -3.23
CA ILE A 74 4.44 -0.20 -2.26
C ILE A 74 4.02 -1.52 -2.93
N ASN A 75 3.54 -1.47 -4.18
CA ASN A 75 3.09 -2.68 -4.88
C ASN A 75 4.27 -3.60 -5.23
N GLU A 76 5.38 -3.05 -5.71
CA GLU A 76 6.61 -3.80 -6.03
C GLU A 76 7.20 -4.48 -4.77
N LYS A 77 7.14 -3.78 -3.62
CA LYS A 77 7.53 -4.34 -2.32
C LYS A 77 6.63 -5.48 -1.88
N LEU A 78 5.31 -5.35 -2.06
CA LEU A 78 4.35 -6.41 -1.79
C LEU A 78 4.59 -7.64 -2.67
N GLU A 79 4.89 -7.43 -3.95
CA GLU A 79 5.21 -8.50 -4.90
C GLU A 79 6.48 -9.24 -4.47
N SER A 80 7.55 -8.51 -4.14
CA SER A 80 8.82 -9.07 -3.69
C SER A 80 8.66 -9.89 -2.40
N LEU A 81 7.92 -9.37 -1.42
CA LEU A 81 7.59 -10.10 -0.21
C LEU A 81 6.77 -11.37 -0.47
N SER A 82 5.82 -11.30 -1.40
CA SER A 82 5.01 -12.44 -1.82
C SER A 82 5.87 -13.50 -2.52
N TYR A 83 6.85 -13.08 -3.32
CA TYR A 83 7.83 -13.96 -3.93
C TYR A 83 8.68 -14.69 -2.86
N TYR A 84 9.23 -13.97 -1.88
CA TYR A 84 10.00 -14.57 -0.79
C TYR A 84 9.16 -15.53 0.07
N LEU A 85 7.91 -15.20 0.33
CA LEU A 85 6.97 -16.09 1.01
C LEU A 85 6.73 -17.37 0.19
N GLY A 86 6.63 -17.26 -1.14
CA GLY A 86 6.56 -18.40 -2.05
C GLY A 86 7.79 -19.30 -1.95
N GLN A 87 8.99 -18.72 -2.00
CA GLN A 87 10.25 -19.45 -1.83
C GLN A 87 10.33 -20.17 -0.48
N LEU A 88 9.91 -19.51 0.59
CA LEU A 88 9.87 -20.08 1.93
C LEU A 88 8.94 -21.30 1.99
N ARG A 89 7.72 -21.19 1.43
CA ARG A 89 6.76 -22.28 1.39
C ARG A 89 7.26 -23.47 0.58
N TYR A 90 7.87 -23.21 -0.59
CA TYR A 90 8.47 -24.24 -1.42
C TYR A 90 9.61 -24.95 -0.69
N SER A 91 10.52 -24.21 -0.07
CA SER A 91 11.65 -24.77 0.68
C SER A 91 11.21 -25.61 1.88
N LEU A 92 10.12 -25.21 2.55
CA LEU A 92 9.52 -25.99 3.62
C LEU A 92 8.93 -27.31 3.11
N PHE A 93 8.32 -27.30 1.93
CA PHE A 93 7.76 -28.48 1.28
C PHE A 93 8.86 -29.45 0.81
N SER A 94 9.90 -28.94 0.15
CA SER A 94 11.03 -29.73 -0.33
C SER A 94 12.01 -30.16 0.78
N LYS A 95 11.80 -29.68 2.01
CA LYS A 95 12.67 -29.91 3.19
C LYS A 95 14.11 -29.43 2.98
N ASP A 96 14.35 -28.50 2.06
CA ASP A 96 15.66 -27.90 1.85
C ASP A 96 15.96 -26.86 2.94
N LYS A 97 16.71 -27.27 3.96
CA LYS A 97 17.09 -26.42 5.09
C LYS A 97 17.92 -25.20 4.67
N LYS A 98 18.77 -25.32 3.64
CA LYS A 98 19.63 -24.23 3.17
C LYS A 98 18.79 -23.16 2.48
N SER A 99 17.90 -23.57 1.57
CA SER A 99 16.98 -22.65 0.88
C SER A 99 15.97 -22.02 1.84
N LEU A 100 15.47 -22.79 2.81
CA LEU A 100 14.60 -22.29 3.87
C LEU A 100 15.27 -21.17 4.66
N LYS A 101 16.50 -21.38 5.16
CA LYS A 101 17.26 -20.36 5.90
C LYS A 101 17.47 -19.11 5.04
N LYS A 102 17.87 -19.29 3.77
CA LYS A 102 18.04 -18.18 2.82
C LYS A 102 16.75 -17.38 2.61
N ALA A 103 15.60 -18.05 2.48
CA ALA A 103 14.31 -17.39 2.31
C ALA A 103 13.89 -16.62 3.57
N VAL A 104 14.11 -17.17 4.77
CA VAL A 104 13.88 -16.46 6.04
C VAL A 104 14.78 -15.25 6.18
N ASP A 105 16.08 -15.40 5.90
CA ASP A 105 17.04 -14.29 5.99
C ASP A 105 16.69 -13.17 5.02
N LYS A 106 16.34 -13.48 3.76
CA LYS A 106 15.84 -12.48 2.81
C LYS A 106 14.62 -11.75 3.35
N PHE A 107 13.61 -12.50 3.81
CA PHE A 107 12.38 -11.90 4.30
C PHE A 107 12.58 -10.96 5.52
N LEU A 108 13.53 -11.27 6.40
CA LEU A 108 13.79 -10.47 7.61
C LEU A 108 14.81 -9.33 7.42
N ARG A 109 15.76 -9.49 6.49
CA ARG A 109 16.94 -8.64 6.38
C ARG A 109 17.03 -7.87 5.07
N ASP A 110 16.20 -8.16 4.09
CA ASP A 110 16.14 -7.37 2.86
C ASP A 110 15.62 -5.96 3.21
N GLU A 111 16.51 -4.98 3.09
CA GLU A 111 16.25 -3.58 3.43
C GLU A 111 15.17 -2.96 2.53
N HIS A 112 15.00 -3.47 1.31
CA HIS A 112 14.01 -2.96 0.36
C HIS A 112 12.61 -3.51 0.64
N THR A 113 12.49 -4.68 1.27
CA THR A 113 11.20 -5.37 1.45
C THR A 113 10.78 -5.51 2.92
N ASN A 114 11.43 -4.81 3.84
CA ASN A 114 11.11 -4.87 5.25
C ASN A 114 9.64 -4.52 5.53
N ILE A 115 8.90 -5.46 6.13
CA ILE A 115 7.45 -5.29 6.36
C ILE A 115 7.11 -4.10 7.24
N ARG A 116 7.99 -3.74 8.18
CA ARG A 116 7.77 -2.61 9.08
C ARG A 116 7.78 -1.30 8.28
N ASP A 117 8.75 -1.18 7.39
CA ASP A 117 8.94 0.01 6.56
C ASP A 117 7.81 0.09 5.53
N LEU A 118 7.42 -1.04 4.95
CA LEU A 118 6.23 -1.15 4.10
C LEU A 118 4.95 -0.72 4.82
N LEU A 119 4.72 -1.18 6.06
CA LEU A 119 3.57 -0.75 6.86
C LEU A 119 3.63 0.74 7.23
N SER A 120 4.82 1.32 7.40
CA SER A 120 4.99 2.77 7.56
C SER A 120 4.58 3.51 6.30
N GLN A 121 5.08 3.10 5.14
CA GLN A 121 4.75 3.69 3.85
C GLN A 121 3.25 3.63 3.54
N ILE A 122 2.58 2.50 3.86
CA ILE A 122 1.13 2.36 3.72
C ILE A 122 0.35 3.31 4.65
N LYS A 123 0.88 3.62 5.84
CA LYS A 123 0.28 4.61 6.76
C LYS A 123 0.50 6.04 6.27
N GLU A 124 1.70 6.34 5.78
CA GLU A 124 2.00 7.62 5.14
C GLU A 124 1.08 7.84 3.94
N PHE A 125 0.92 6.83 3.07
CA PHE A 125 -0.01 6.87 1.95
C PHE A 125 -1.45 7.18 2.39
N LYS A 126 -1.91 6.56 3.48
CA LYS A 126 -3.21 6.91 4.10
C LYS A 126 -3.28 8.35 4.61
N SER A 127 -2.19 8.86 5.19
CA SER A 127 -2.13 10.23 5.67
C SER A 127 -2.22 11.22 4.51
N GLU A 128 -1.53 10.96 3.41
CA GLU A 128 -1.57 11.82 2.23
C GLU A 128 -2.96 11.81 1.56
N ILE A 129 -3.67 10.67 1.54
CA ILE A 129 -5.08 10.62 1.10
C ILE A 129 -5.97 11.54 1.97
N LYS A 130 -5.78 11.53 3.29
CA LYS A 130 -6.53 12.42 4.20
C LYS A 130 -6.19 13.89 4.01
N ASN A 131 -4.92 14.21 3.78
CA ASN A 131 -4.49 15.56 3.45
C ASN A 131 -5.18 16.02 2.17
N MET A 132 -5.23 15.16 1.15
CA MET A 132 -5.95 15.43 -0.10
C MET A 132 -7.44 15.73 0.15
N GLU A 133 -8.12 14.90 0.94
CA GLU A 133 -9.52 15.11 1.33
C GLU A 133 -9.73 16.44 2.06
N ALA A 134 -8.81 16.82 2.95
CA ALA A 134 -8.86 18.09 3.68
C ALA A 134 -8.68 19.30 2.75
N THR A 135 -7.63 19.31 1.91
CA THR A 135 -7.39 20.39 0.94
C THR A 135 -8.57 20.55 -0.02
N LEU A 136 -9.15 19.45 -0.50
CA LEU A 136 -10.33 19.49 -1.36
C LEU A 136 -11.58 20.05 -0.65
N LYS A 137 -11.76 19.75 0.64
CA LYS A 137 -12.85 20.31 1.44
C LYS A 137 -12.69 21.83 1.62
N GLU A 138 -11.47 22.31 1.79
CA GLU A 138 -11.17 23.74 1.85
C GLU A 138 -11.43 24.43 0.51
N MET A 139 -11.03 23.80 -0.60
CA MET A 139 -11.31 24.33 -1.94
C MET A 139 -12.82 24.41 -2.22
N ASN A 140 -13.61 23.41 -1.81
CA ASN A 140 -15.07 23.43 -1.95
C ASN A 140 -15.74 24.64 -1.27
N GLN A 141 -15.13 25.20 -0.22
CA GLN A 141 -15.67 26.39 0.46
C GLN A 141 -15.39 27.69 -0.30
N LYS A 142 -14.43 27.68 -1.24
CA LYS A 142 -13.92 28.88 -1.91
C LYS A 142 -14.22 28.91 -3.41
N VAL A 143 -14.46 27.75 -4.03
CA VAL A 143 -14.76 27.61 -5.47
C VAL A 143 -16.27 27.75 -5.69
N PRO A 144 -16.73 28.41 -6.78
CA PRO A 144 -18.14 28.45 -7.16
C PRO A 144 -18.77 27.06 -7.21
N LEU A 145 -20.01 26.94 -6.73
CA LEU A 145 -20.72 25.66 -6.61
C LEU A 145 -20.80 24.91 -7.95
N ASP A 146 -21.06 25.62 -9.06
CA ASP A 146 -21.16 25.00 -10.39
C ASP A 146 -19.83 24.37 -10.84
N SER A 147 -18.71 25.08 -10.63
CA SER A 147 -17.37 24.56 -10.89
C SER A 147 -17.06 23.34 -10.01
N TRP A 148 -17.45 23.37 -8.73
CA TRP A 148 -17.30 22.23 -7.83
C TRP A 148 -18.09 21.01 -8.29
N LEU A 149 -19.38 21.18 -8.58
CA LEU A 149 -20.28 20.08 -8.97
C LEU A 149 -19.83 19.41 -10.26
N SER A 150 -19.25 20.15 -11.21
CA SER A 150 -18.73 19.59 -12.46
C SER A 150 -17.57 18.60 -12.25
N HIS A 151 -16.88 18.66 -11.11
CA HIS A 151 -15.71 17.83 -10.80
C HIS A 151 -15.88 16.89 -9.60
N ALA A 152 -16.84 17.15 -8.71
CA ALA A 152 -17.02 16.44 -7.43
C ALA A 152 -17.10 14.93 -7.60
N ASN A 153 -17.91 14.44 -8.55
CA ASN A 153 -18.07 13.00 -8.80
C ASN A 153 -16.76 12.31 -9.20
N TYR A 154 -15.95 12.97 -10.02
CA TYR A 154 -14.65 12.45 -10.44
C TYR A 154 -13.69 12.40 -9.24
N ILE A 155 -13.58 13.51 -8.51
CA ILE A 155 -12.70 13.63 -7.34
C ILE A 155 -13.06 12.58 -6.27
N GLU A 156 -14.34 12.45 -5.93
CA GLU A 156 -14.80 11.46 -4.97
C GLU A 156 -14.50 10.03 -5.41
N SER A 157 -14.66 9.73 -6.70
CA SER A 157 -14.36 8.40 -7.24
C SER A 157 -12.89 8.07 -7.12
N GLN A 158 -12.01 9.06 -7.33
CA GLN A 158 -10.56 8.90 -7.20
C GLN A 158 -10.13 8.73 -5.75
N ILE A 159 -10.69 9.52 -4.82
CA ILE A 159 -10.49 9.33 -3.37
C ILE A 159 -10.92 7.93 -2.93
N LYS A 160 -12.10 7.48 -3.37
CA LYS A 160 -12.62 6.13 -3.06
C LYS A 160 -11.68 5.05 -3.61
N LEU A 161 -11.14 5.23 -4.81
CA LEU A 161 -10.16 4.31 -5.41
C LEU A 161 -8.86 4.26 -4.59
N LEU A 162 -8.28 5.40 -4.27
CA LEU A 162 -7.05 5.50 -3.46
C LEU A 162 -7.23 4.84 -2.08
N ASN A 163 -8.34 5.13 -1.40
CA ASN A 163 -8.67 4.50 -0.12
C ASN A 163 -8.79 2.97 -0.25
N ARG A 164 -9.42 2.46 -1.31
CA ARG A 164 -9.51 1.00 -1.57
C ARG A 164 -8.14 0.40 -1.81
N ILE A 165 -7.29 1.03 -2.61
CA ILE A 165 -5.91 0.57 -2.86
C ILE A 165 -5.13 0.51 -1.55
N GLN A 166 -5.14 1.58 -0.77
CA GLN A 166 -4.47 1.67 0.53
C GLN A 166 -4.92 0.55 1.48
N GLN A 167 -6.23 0.32 1.60
CA GLN A 167 -6.78 -0.72 2.46
C GLN A 167 -6.33 -2.12 2.03
N ARG A 168 -6.30 -2.38 0.72
CA ARG A 168 -5.86 -3.66 0.17
C ARG A 168 -4.37 -3.88 0.38
N GLN A 169 -3.53 -2.90 0.09
CA GLN A 169 -2.09 -2.94 0.38
C GLN A 169 -1.84 -3.28 1.86
N ASN A 170 -2.54 -2.61 2.78
CA ASN A 170 -2.47 -2.89 4.21
C ASN A 170 -2.88 -4.33 4.55
N ASN A 171 -4.00 -4.81 3.99
CA ASN A 171 -4.48 -6.16 4.24
C ASN A 171 -3.51 -7.23 3.71
N ILE A 172 -2.95 -7.03 2.52
CA ILE A 172 -1.97 -7.92 1.91
C ILE A 172 -0.70 -7.96 2.76
N ALA A 173 -0.13 -6.80 3.12
CA ALA A 173 1.06 -6.74 3.97
C ALA A 173 0.85 -7.52 5.28
N LEU A 174 -0.26 -7.29 5.97
CA LEU A 174 -0.55 -8.00 7.23
C LEU A 174 -0.73 -9.52 7.02
N ASN A 175 -1.33 -9.96 5.92
CA ASN A 175 -1.49 -11.38 5.61
C ASN A 175 -0.17 -12.04 5.21
N ILE A 176 0.70 -11.36 4.44
CA ILE A 176 2.06 -11.83 4.14
C ILE A 176 2.82 -12.04 5.45
N GLY A 177 2.84 -11.05 6.35
CA GLY A 177 3.57 -11.17 7.62
C GLY A 177 3.05 -12.31 8.51
N ARG A 178 1.74 -12.49 8.57
CA ARG A 178 1.11 -13.63 9.26
C ARG A 178 1.55 -14.98 8.66
N LEU A 179 1.47 -15.12 7.34
CA LEU A 179 1.84 -16.38 6.67
C LEU A 179 3.32 -16.66 6.81
N PHE A 180 4.17 -15.62 6.76
CA PHE A 180 5.59 -15.74 7.05
C PHE A 180 5.83 -16.31 8.44
N VAL A 181 5.27 -15.70 9.50
CA VAL A 181 5.41 -16.19 10.89
C VAL A 181 4.90 -17.62 11.02
N LYS A 182 3.73 -17.92 10.46
CA LYS A 182 3.14 -19.28 10.49
C LYS A 182 4.07 -20.30 9.82
N THR A 183 4.69 -19.94 8.70
CA THR A 183 5.56 -20.82 7.91
C THR A 183 6.93 -20.99 8.57
N ALA A 184 7.53 -19.91 9.06
CA ALA A 184 8.80 -19.92 9.78
C ALA A 184 8.70 -20.69 11.12
N LYS A 185 7.61 -20.53 11.89
CA LYS A 185 7.41 -21.33 13.12
C LYS A 185 7.32 -22.82 12.84
N LYS A 186 6.68 -23.23 11.74
CA LYS A 186 6.63 -24.63 11.32
C LYS A 186 8.00 -25.18 10.96
N SER A 187 8.92 -24.33 10.51
CA SER A 187 10.25 -24.73 10.10
C SER A 187 11.23 -24.84 11.26
N ILE A 188 10.97 -24.17 12.39
CA ILE A 188 11.75 -24.29 13.63
C ILE A 188 11.34 -25.53 14.44
N ARG A 189 10.06 -25.94 14.36
CA ARG A 189 9.52 -27.10 15.09
C ARG A 189 9.80 -28.48 14.45
N LYS A 190 10.48 -28.53 13.31
CA LYS A 190 10.82 -29.76 12.57
C LYS A 190 12.32 -29.88 12.42
#